data_AF-A0A961AKI1-F1
#
_entry.id   AF-A0A961AKI1-F1
#
_cell.length_a   1.000
_cell.length_b   1.000
_cell.length_c   1.000
_cell.angle_alpha   90.00
_cell.angle_beta   90.00
_cell.angle_gamma   90.00
#
_symmetry.space_group_name_H-M   'P 1'
#
loop_
_entity.id
_entity.type
_entity.pdbx_description
1 polymer ?
#
loop_
_entity_poly.entity_id
_entity_poly.type
_entity_poly.pdbx_seq_one_letter_code
_entity_poly.pdbx_strand_id
1 'polypeptide(L)'
;MRHSLLFLAALLLGDGSARASDVFVPAPGPAQLADEILQKAIDQVAAAGGGVVTLGAGDFKLSRHDDDETIILKSNLTLRGQGYATHLYLDPQTPPNPLRYFPVRIGSAKVPASNVVIEHLRYTGHDHAIGGGSIMGFNARLDEPESLLLSCDNITVRHCWILDAKQAAGCTKPAASMYLAKYVIPSEEAEAAAKNGPGAEVYATAARQAAQFKNWQVHHNFIDTCGN
;
A
#
# COMPACT_ATOMS: atom_id res chain seq x y z
N MET A 1 45.49 10.40 -53.15
CA MET A 1 45.51 10.78 -51.72
C MET A 1 44.14 11.31 -51.33
N ARG A 2 43.31 10.48 -50.69
CA ARG A 2 42.02 10.89 -50.10
C ARG A 2 42.09 10.48 -48.62
N HIS A 3 42.11 11.47 -47.74
CA HIS A 3 42.11 11.27 -46.29
C HIS A 3 40.65 11.11 -45.85
N SER A 4 40.26 9.89 -45.49
CA SER A 4 39.04 9.63 -44.74
C SER A 4 39.32 9.94 -43.26
N LEU A 5 38.74 11.01 -42.74
CA LEU A 5 38.61 11.22 -41.30
C LEU A 5 37.52 10.26 -40.77
N LEU A 6 37.92 9.23 -40.01
CA LEU A 6 37.01 8.55 -39.10
C LEU A 6 36.81 9.44 -37.87
N PHE A 7 35.59 9.94 -37.69
CA PHE A 7 35.13 10.50 -36.41
C PHE A 7 34.75 9.33 -35.50
N LEU A 8 35.59 9.07 -34.49
CA LEU A 8 35.28 8.11 -33.43
C LEU A 8 34.39 8.82 -32.39
N ALA A 9 33.07 8.61 -32.47
CA ALA A 9 32.16 9.01 -31.42
C ALA A 9 32.36 8.07 -30.22
N ALA A 10 33.01 8.57 -29.17
CA ALA A 10 33.07 7.87 -27.89
C ALA A 10 31.67 7.84 -27.28
N LEU A 11 31.01 6.69 -27.39
CA LEU A 11 29.79 6.38 -26.65
C LEU A 11 30.19 6.22 -25.18
N LEU A 12 30.01 7.27 -24.39
CA LEU A 12 30.04 7.17 -22.92
C LEU A 12 28.83 6.32 -22.52
N LEU A 13 29.05 5.01 -22.38
CA LEU A 13 28.20 4.15 -21.58
C LEU A 13 28.36 4.63 -20.15
N GLY A 14 27.49 5.55 -19.74
CA GLY A 14 27.30 5.83 -18.33
C GLY A 14 26.88 4.53 -17.65
N ASP A 15 27.68 4.08 -16.67
CA ASP A 15 27.28 3.02 -15.76
C ASP A 15 25.95 3.43 -15.13
N GLY A 16 24.87 2.86 -15.65
CA GLY A 16 23.50 3.00 -15.14
C GLY A 16 23.31 2.27 -13.82
N SER A 17 24.25 2.43 -12.88
CA SER A 17 23.98 2.16 -11.48
C SER A 17 23.14 3.33 -10.96
N ALA A 18 21.83 3.27 -11.23
CA ALA A 18 20.87 4.04 -10.45
C ALA A 18 21.13 3.69 -8.98
N ARG A 19 21.75 4.61 -8.24
CA ARG A 19 21.94 4.44 -6.80
C ARG A 19 20.56 4.25 -6.20
N ALA A 20 20.37 3.15 -5.47
CA ALA A 20 19.21 2.97 -4.61
C ALA A 20 19.04 4.25 -3.78
N SER A 21 17.88 4.89 -3.91
CA SER A 21 17.61 6.13 -3.21
C SER A 21 17.17 5.77 -1.79
N ASP A 22 18.03 6.08 -0.81
CA ASP A 22 17.72 5.89 0.60
C ASP A 22 17.30 7.23 1.20
N VAL A 23 16.05 7.32 1.63
CA VAL A 23 15.47 8.51 2.29
C VAL A 23 15.21 8.18 3.75
N PHE A 24 15.78 8.97 4.66
CA PHE A 24 15.49 8.88 6.09
C PHE A 24 14.39 9.85 6.49
N VAL A 25 13.40 9.38 7.25
CA VAL A 25 12.29 10.16 7.77
C VAL A 25 12.30 10.08 9.30
N PRO A 26 12.64 11.16 10.03
CA PRO A 26 12.50 11.17 11.48
C PRO A 26 11.01 11.14 11.88
N ALA A 27 10.71 10.57 13.04
CA ALA A 27 9.36 10.63 13.58
C ALA A 27 8.96 12.10 13.82
N PRO A 28 7.81 12.56 13.28
CA PRO A 28 7.38 13.96 13.44
C PRO A 28 6.89 14.26 14.87
N GLY A 29 6.70 13.23 15.69
CA GLY A 29 6.22 13.31 17.05
C GLY A 29 4.69 13.15 17.15
N PRO A 30 4.16 12.83 18.34
CA PRO A 30 2.77 12.38 18.51
C PRO A 30 1.70 13.45 18.21
N ALA A 31 2.10 14.73 18.22
CA ALA A 31 1.21 15.85 17.93
C ALA A 31 1.01 16.09 16.43
N GLN A 32 1.91 15.60 15.58
CA GLN A 32 1.94 15.90 14.15
C GLN A 32 1.48 14.69 13.33
N LEU A 33 0.81 14.98 12.21
CA LEU A 33 0.48 13.97 11.21
C LEU A 33 1.71 13.67 10.35
N ALA A 34 1.88 12.41 10.00
CA ALA A 34 2.98 11.90 9.20
C ALA A 34 2.64 11.79 7.70
N ASP A 35 1.37 11.98 7.32
CA ASP A 35 0.82 11.73 5.98
C ASP A 35 1.68 12.33 4.87
N GLU A 36 1.85 13.66 4.86
CA GLU A 36 2.58 14.36 3.81
C GLU A 36 4.07 14.03 3.82
N ILE A 37 4.67 13.91 5.01
CA ILE A 37 6.11 13.66 5.15
C ILE A 37 6.47 12.26 4.64
N LEU A 38 5.61 11.28 4.91
CA LEU A 38 5.76 9.91 4.45
C LEU A 38 5.49 9.81 2.95
N GLN A 39 4.38 10.38 2.47
CA GLN A 39 4.04 10.33 1.05
C GLN A 39 5.12 11.01 0.20
N LYS A 40 5.65 12.16 0.63
CA LYS A 40 6.75 12.84 -0.06
C LYS A 40 8.02 12.00 -0.12
N ALA A 41 8.38 11.30 0.94
CA ALA A 41 9.54 10.40 0.96
C ALA A 41 9.35 9.20 0.01
N ILE A 42 8.15 8.62 0.02
CA ILE A 42 7.76 7.55 -0.91
C ILE A 42 7.84 8.02 -2.36
N ASP A 43 7.29 9.20 -2.65
CA ASP A 43 7.28 9.78 -3.99
C ASP A 43 8.68 10.08 -4.50
N GLN A 44 9.56 10.60 -3.62
CA GLN A 44 10.96 10.85 -3.94
C GLN A 44 11.69 9.56 -4.31
N VAL A 45 11.52 8.50 -3.52
CA VAL A 45 12.16 7.19 -3.79
C VAL A 45 11.62 6.57 -5.08
N ALA A 46 10.31 6.63 -5.29
CA ALA A 46 9.68 6.11 -6.50
C ALA A 46 10.10 6.87 -7.76
N ALA A 47 10.23 8.21 -7.69
CA ALA A 47 10.70 9.03 -8.79
C ALA A 47 12.15 8.71 -9.19
N ALA A 48 12.96 8.22 -8.26
CA ALA A 48 14.32 7.74 -8.51
C ALA A 48 14.38 6.29 -9.04
N GLY A 49 13.22 5.63 -9.26
CA GLY A 49 13.12 4.26 -9.76
C GLY A 49 13.02 3.19 -8.67
N GLY A 50 13.07 3.57 -7.40
CA GLY A 50 13.01 2.68 -6.25
C GLY A 50 14.10 2.96 -5.20
N GLY A 51 14.02 2.23 -4.08
CA GLY A 51 14.93 2.39 -2.96
C GLY A 51 14.26 2.17 -1.60
N VAL A 52 14.84 2.77 -0.55
CA VAL A 52 14.43 2.53 0.83
C VAL A 52 13.96 3.84 1.47
N VAL A 53 12.75 3.84 2.01
CA VAL A 53 12.29 4.84 2.98
C VAL A 53 12.54 4.28 4.38
N THR A 54 13.53 4.82 5.09
CA THR A 54 13.87 4.44 6.46
C THR A 54 13.19 5.39 7.44
N LEU A 55 12.32 4.84 8.28
CA LEU A 55 11.65 5.54 9.37
C LEU A 55 12.49 5.49 10.63
N GLY A 56 12.69 6.64 11.28
CA GLY A 56 13.33 6.72 12.58
C GLY A 56 12.52 6.03 13.69
N ALA A 57 13.13 5.90 14.87
CA ALA A 57 12.39 5.54 16.08
C ALA A 57 11.38 6.64 16.44
N GLY A 58 10.22 6.23 16.95
CA GLY A 58 9.14 7.10 17.37
C GLY A 58 7.83 6.85 16.62
N ASP A 59 6.92 7.79 16.82
CA ASP A 59 5.51 7.71 16.46
C ASP A 59 5.21 8.47 15.17
N PHE A 60 4.55 7.80 14.24
CA PHE A 60 4.08 8.30 12.96
C PHE A 60 2.55 8.18 12.93
N LYS A 61 1.86 9.26 13.31
CA LYS A 61 0.41 9.32 13.32
C LYS A 61 -0.12 9.58 11.91
N LEU A 62 -1.02 8.72 11.44
CA LEU A 62 -1.72 8.84 10.16
C LEU A 62 -3.12 9.39 10.38
N SER A 63 -3.63 10.21 9.46
CA SER A 63 -5.03 10.63 9.47
C SER A 63 -5.89 9.88 8.46
N ARG A 64 -7.21 9.89 8.68
CA ARG A 64 -8.18 9.46 7.67
C ARG A 64 -8.44 10.61 6.70
N HIS A 65 -8.36 10.32 5.41
CA HIS A 65 -8.75 11.21 4.31
C HIS A 65 -10.12 10.84 3.77
N ASP A 66 -10.67 11.68 2.89
CA ASP A 66 -11.94 11.41 2.19
C ASP A 66 -11.82 10.26 1.17
N ASP A 67 -10.60 9.97 0.74
CA ASP A 67 -10.28 8.79 -0.06
C ASP A 67 -10.21 7.52 0.79
N ASP A 68 -9.82 6.41 0.17
CA ASP A 68 -9.82 5.11 0.84
C ASP A 68 -8.45 4.84 1.52
N GLU A 69 -7.47 5.74 1.41
CA GLU A 69 -6.12 5.57 1.90
C GLU A 69 -5.51 6.82 2.54
N THR A 70 -4.42 6.66 3.32
CA THR A 70 -3.61 7.79 3.81
C THR A 70 -2.30 7.91 3.02
N ILE A 71 -1.54 6.81 2.93
CA ILE A 71 -0.30 6.74 2.15
C ILE A 71 -0.30 5.56 1.19
N ILE A 72 0.33 5.75 0.03
CA ILE A 72 0.41 4.78 -1.05
C ILE A 72 1.85 4.35 -1.28
N LEU A 73 2.13 3.06 -1.06
CA LEU A 73 3.41 2.44 -1.41
C LEU A 73 3.46 2.13 -2.91
N LYS A 74 4.54 2.56 -3.55
CA LYS A 74 4.80 2.42 -4.99
C LYS A 74 5.76 1.26 -5.26
N SER A 75 5.88 0.86 -6.54
CA SER A 75 6.79 -0.22 -6.94
C SER A 75 8.26 0.05 -6.56
N ASN A 76 9.02 -1.02 -6.37
CA ASN A 76 10.46 -1.02 -6.06
C ASN A 76 10.83 -0.28 -4.77
N LEU A 77 9.92 -0.27 -3.79
CA LEU A 77 10.08 0.47 -2.54
C LEU A 77 10.22 -0.47 -1.35
N THR A 78 11.17 -0.17 -0.47
CA THR A 78 11.22 -0.73 0.89
C THR A 78 10.82 0.34 1.90
N LEU A 79 9.77 0.09 2.69
CA LEU A 79 9.44 0.88 3.88
C LEU A 79 10.03 0.15 5.10
N ARG A 80 11.06 0.71 5.72
CA ARG A 80 11.82 0.08 6.81
C ARG A 80 11.75 0.93 8.07
N GLY A 81 11.38 0.34 9.20
CA GLY A 81 11.57 0.98 10.51
C GLY A 81 12.81 0.49 11.27
N GLN A 82 12.89 0.88 12.54
CA GLN A 82 13.93 0.48 13.50
C GLN A 82 13.43 -0.58 14.50
N GLY A 83 12.70 -1.57 13.97
CA GLY A 83 12.07 -2.64 14.76
C GLY A 83 10.89 -2.12 15.58
N TYR A 84 10.80 -2.58 16.82
CA TYR A 84 9.71 -2.22 17.72
C TYR A 84 9.69 -0.70 18.06
N ALA A 85 10.81 0.01 17.87
CA ALA A 85 10.92 1.43 18.18
C ALA A 85 10.20 2.35 17.19
N THR A 86 9.90 1.90 15.98
CA THR A 86 9.13 2.66 14.97
C THR A 86 7.67 2.26 15.05
N HIS A 87 6.76 3.21 15.18
CA HIS A 87 5.32 2.95 15.25
C HIS A 87 4.54 3.82 14.28
N LEU A 88 3.89 3.16 13.32
CA LEU A 88 2.92 3.78 12.42
C LEU A 88 1.51 3.46 12.92
N TYR A 89 0.63 4.44 13.01
CA TYR A 89 -0.73 4.19 13.48
C TYR A 89 -1.74 5.18 12.92
N LEU A 90 -2.96 4.72 12.68
CA LEU A 90 -4.09 5.60 12.37
C LEU A 90 -4.53 6.35 13.63
N ASP A 91 -4.83 7.64 13.54
CA ASP A 91 -5.27 8.42 14.70
C ASP A 91 -6.49 7.76 15.37
N PRO A 92 -6.42 7.38 16.66
CA PRO A 92 -7.54 6.74 17.36
C PRO A 92 -8.75 7.67 17.54
N GLN A 93 -8.62 8.98 17.29
CA GLN A 93 -9.73 9.93 17.29
C GLN A 93 -10.42 10.04 15.92
N THR A 94 -10.00 9.24 14.94
CA THR A 94 -10.64 9.15 13.64
C THR A 94 -12.12 8.77 13.81
N PRO A 95 -13.08 9.48 13.17
CA PRO A 95 -14.49 9.09 13.22
C PRO A 95 -14.75 7.71 12.61
N PRO A 96 -15.77 6.98 13.11
CA PRO A 96 -16.20 5.71 12.50
C PRO A 96 -16.66 5.93 11.06
N ASN A 97 -16.41 4.93 10.22
CA ASN A 97 -16.92 4.88 8.85
C ASN A 97 -17.16 3.41 8.47
N PRO A 98 -18.32 3.07 7.89
CA PRO A 98 -18.63 1.69 7.50
C PRO A 98 -17.78 1.18 6.32
N LEU A 99 -17.16 2.08 5.56
CA LEU A 99 -16.30 1.74 4.43
C LEU A 99 -14.90 1.38 4.88
N ARG A 100 -14.34 0.41 4.17
CA ARG A 100 -12.98 -0.08 4.37
C ARG A 100 -11.97 1.04 4.12
N TYR A 101 -11.00 1.17 5.02
CA TYR A 101 -9.95 2.19 4.94
C TYR A 101 -8.55 1.56 5.00
N PHE A 102 -7.62 2.13 4.25
CA PHE A 102 -6.25 1.67 4.03
C PHE A 102 -5.24 2.73 4.49
N PRO A 103 -4.95 2.84 5.79
CA PRO A 103 -3.94 3.80 6.25
C PRO A 103 -2.61 3.65 5.51
N VAL A 104 -2.24 2.42 5.16
CA VAL A 104 -1.12 2.12 4.25
C VAL A 104 -1.59 1.20 3.13
N ARG A 105 -1.72 1.75 1.92
CA ARG A 105 -2.11 1.00 0.72
C ARG A 105 -0.89 0.62 -0.12
N ILE A 106 -0.86 -0.59 -0.65
CA ILE A 106 0.14 -1.04 -1.63
C ILE A 106 -0.44 -0.91 -3.03
N GLY A 107 0.13 -0.03 -3.85
CA GLY A 107 -0.51 0.45 -5.07
C GLY A 107 -1.73 1.33 -4.79
N SER A 108 -2.44 1.75 -5.83
CA SER A 108 -3.70 2.49 -5.74
C SER A 108 -4.86 1.68 -6.31
N ALA A 109 -6.07 2.24 -6.31
CA ALA A 109 -7.24 1.61 -6.94
C ALA A 109 -7.03 1.25 -8.42
N LYS A 110 -6.16 1.99 -9.12
CA LYS A 110 -5.88 1.86 -10.57
C LYS A 110 -4.50 1.29 -10.89
N VAL A 111 -3.52 1.62 -10.07
CA VAL A 111 -2.11 1.41 -10.38
C VAL A 111 -1.54 0.33 -9.45
N PRO A 112 -1.20 -0.87 -9.97
CA PRO A 112 -0.56 -1.90 -9.17
C PRO A 112 0.85 -1.48 -8.74
N ALA A 113 1.32 -2.06 -7.63
CA ALA A 113 2.70 -1.94 -7.18
C ALA A 113 3.38 -3.32 -7.15
N SER A 114 4.65 -3.37 -7.51
CA SER A 114 5.46 -4.60 -7.45
C SER A 114 6.80 -4.39 -6.76
N ASN A 115 7.40 -5.45 -6.21
CA ASN A 115 8.67 -5.40 -5.50
C ASN A 115 8.63 -4.45 -4.29
N VAL A 116 7.60 -4.61 -3.45
CA VAL A 116 7.42 -3.80 -2.24
C VAL A 116 7.81 -4.62 -1.02
N VAL A 117 8.62 -4.03 -0.14
CA VAL A 117 9.00 -4.62 1.14
C VAL A 117 8.56 -3.69 2.27
N ILE A 118 7.90 -4.22 3.28
CA ILE A 118 7.57 -3.51 4.52
C ILE A 118 8.18 -4.30 5.68
N GLU A 119 9.04 -3.65 6.46
CA GLU A 119 9.80 -4.36 7.49
C GLU A 119 10.19 -3.56 8.71
N HIS A 120 10.42 -4.29 9.80
CA HIS A 120 11.01 -3.77 11.04
C HIS A 120 10.23 -2.57 11.63
N LEU A 121 8.92 -2.67 11.76
CA LEU A 121 8.10 -1.61 12.36
C LEU A 121 6.86 -2.15 13.07
N ARG A 122 6.26 -1.32 13.92
CA ARG A 122 4.93 -1.55 14.48
C ARG A 122 3.88 -0.82 13.65
N TYR A 123 2.72 -1.45 13.53
CA TYR A 123 1.51 -0.86 12.98
C TYR A 123 0.35 -1.00 13.94
N THR A 124 -0.47 0.03 14.09
CA THR A 124 -1.77 -0.07 14.80
C THR A 124 -2.88 0.60 14.00
N GLY A 125 -3.88 -0.19 13.61
CA GLY A 125 -5.02 0.32 12.85
C GLY A 125 -6.04 1.08 13.70
N HIS A 126 -6.08 0.81 15.02
CA HIS A 126 -7.08 1.36 15.94
C HIS A 126 -8.53 1.02 15.53
N ASP A 127 -8.77 -0.13 14.86
CA ASP A 127 -10.10 -0.55 14.38
C ASP A 127 -11.12 -0.56 15.52
N HIS A 128 -10.77 -1.11 16.69
CA HIS A 128 -11.67 -1.11 17.85
C HIS A 128 -11.91 0.31 18.40
N ALA A 129 -10.85 1.10 18.60
CA ALA A 129 -10.97 2.45 19.19
C ALA A 129 -11.82 3.40 18.33
N ILE A 130 -11.81 3.20 17.00
CA ILE A 130 -12.57 3.99 16.02
C ILE A 130 -14.03 3.51 15.92
N GLY A 131 -14.46 2.53 16.72
CA GLY A 131 -15.83 2.02 16.76
C GLY A 131 -16.07 0.79 15.88
N GLY A 132 -15.00 0.16 15.38
CA GLY A 132 -15.05 -0.90 14.38
C GLY A 132 -15.32 -0.32 13.00
N GLY A 133 -14.52 -0.65 11.98
CA GLY A 133 -14.64 0.08 10.72
C GLY A 133 -13.95 -0.53 9.52
N SER A 134 -13.56 -1.80 9.58
CA SER A 134 -12.85 -2.42 8.46
C SER A 134 -11.54 -1.66 8.18
N ILE A 135 -10.82 -1.26 9.24
CA ILE A 135 -9.48 -0.67 9.09
C ILE A 135 -8.49 -1.77 8.71
N MET A 136 -7.79 -1.59 7.61
CA MET A 136 -6.84 -2.56 7.08
C MET A 136 -5.43 -2.30 7.62
N GLY A 137 -4.60 -3.33 7.63
CA GLY A 137 -3.15 -3.21 7.79
C GLY A 137 -2.49 -2.95 6.44
N PHE A 138 -1.42 -3.67 6.14
CA PHE A 138 -0.68 -3.50 4.89
C PHE A 138 -1.35 -4.23 3.73
N ASN A 139 -2.17 -3.49 2.98
CA ASN A 139 -3.05 -4.11 2.01
C ASN A 139 -2.91 -3.54 0.61
N ALA A 140 -2.92 -4.42 -0.38
CA ALA A 140 -3.14 -4.06 -1.79
C ALA A 140 -4.63 -4.13 -2.14
N ARG A 141 -5.08 -3.19 -2.97
CA ARG A 141 -6.43 -3.24 -3.52
C ARG A 141 -6.51 -2.55 -4.87
N LEU A 142 -7.08 -3.25 -5.85
CA LEU A 142 -7.38 -2.76 -7.18
C LEU A 142 -8.90 -2.80 -7.33
N ASP A 143 -9.54 -1.64 -7.32
CA ASP A 143 -11.01 -1.51 -7.26
C ASP A 143 -11.64 -1.15 -8.59
N GLU A 144 -10.83 -0.62 -9.51
CA GLU A 144 -11.33 -0.01 -10.72
C GLU A 144 -11.51 -1.08 -11.81
N PRO A 145 -12.55 -0.97 -12.67
CA PRO A 145 -12.85 -1.99 -13.67
C PRO A 145 -11.67 -2.32 -14.59
N GLU A 146 -10.88 -1.31 -14.96
CA GLU A 146 -9.66 -1.47 -15.76
C GLU A 146 -8.55 -2.26 -15.06
N SER A 147 -8.59 -2.33 -13.73
CA SER A 147 -7.55 -2.96 -12.90
C SER A 147 -7.87 -4.41 -12.53
N LEU A 148 -8.98 -4.95 -13.01
CA LEU A 148 -9.43 -6.32 -12.74
C LEU A 148 -8.45 -7.41 -13.22
N LEU A 149 -7.61 -7.10 -14.21
CA LEU A 149 -6.60 -7.99 -14.77
C LEU A 149 -5.17 -7.63 -14.32
N LEU A 150 -5.03 -6.64 -13.45
CA LEU A 150 -3.76 -6.22 -12.88
C LEU A 150 -3.50 -6.93 -11.55
N SER A 151 -2.25 -6.91 -11.10
CA SER A 151 -1.82 -7.60 -9.88
C SER A 151 -0.68 -6.85 -9.23
N CYS A 152 -0.67 -6.81 -7.89
CA CYS A 152 0.50 -6.42 -7.13
C CYS A 152 1.37 -7.66 -6.89
N ASP A 153 2.62 -7.64 -7.33
CA ASP A 153 3.50 -8.82 -7.38
C ASP A 153 4.76 -8.61 -6.53
N ASN A 154 5.29 -9.69 -5.96
CA ASN A 154 6.50 -9.69 -5.15
C ASN A 154 6.42 -8.70 -3.99
N ILE A 155 5.44 -8.93 -3.12
CA ILE A 155 5.18 -8.13 -1.93
C ILE A 155 5.62 -8.89 -0.68
N THR A 156 6.46 -8.26 0.13
CA THR A 156 7.00 -8.86 1.36
C THR A 156 6.64 -7.99 2.56
N VAL A 157 6.00 -8.61 3.57
CA VAL A 157 5.80 -8.00 4.89
C VAL A 157 6.49 -8.88 5.93
N ARG A 158 7.55 -8.37 6.57
CA ARG A 158 8.37 -9.18 7.49
C ARG A 158 8.84 -8.41 8.70
N HIS A 159 8.99 -9.09 9.82
CA HIS A 159 9.46 -8.49 11.07
C HIS A 159 8.63 -7.26 11.51
N CYS A 160 7.31 -7.31 11.28
CA CYS A 160 6.36 -6.27 11.67
C CYS A 160 5.46 -6.76 12.80
N TRP A 161 5.08 -5.85 13.69
CA TRP A 161 4.05 -6.06 14.71
C TRP A 161 2.78 -5.31 14.32
N ILE A 162 1.79 -6.03 13.82
CA ILE A 162 0.56 -5.44 13.26
C ILE A 162 -0.58 -5.67 14.25
N LEU A 163 -1.16 -4.59 14.77
CA LEU A 163 -2.12 -4.62 15.86
C LEU A 163 -3.42 -3.91 15.48
N ASP A 164 -4.54 -4.36 16.05
CA ASP A 164 -5.86 -3.72 15.97
C ASP A 164 -6.25 -3.28 14.54
N ALA A 165 -6.05 -4.20 13.59
CA ALA A 165 -6.46 -4.08 12.21
C ALA A 165 -7.40 -5.25 11.89
N LYS A 166 -8.42 -5.00 11.07
CA LYS A 166 -9.37 -6.03 10.64
C LYS A 166 -8.69 -7.14 9.85
N GLN A 167 -7.67 -6.78 9.08
CA GLN A 167 -6.78 -7.66 8.34
C GLN A 167 -5.36 -7.13 8.50
N ALA A 168 -4.42 -7.97 8.94
CA ALA A 168 -3.06 -7.52 9.25
C ALA A 168 -2.25 -7.17 7.98
N ALA A 169 -2.26 -8.07 7.00
CA ALA A 169 -1.69 -7.82 5.69
C ALA A 169 -2.45 -8.64 4.65
N GLY A 170 -2.44 -8.16 3.42
CA GLY A 170 -2.87 -8.97 2.30
C GLY A 170 -3.41 -8.13 1.17
N CYS A 171 -4.46 -8.64 0.60
CA CYS A 171 -5.14 -8.06 -0.53
C CYS A 171 -6.61 -7.98 -0.20
N THR A 172 -7.34 -7.17 -0.96
CA THR A 172 -8.79 -7.07 -0.79
C THR A 172 -9.49 -7.25 -2.14
N LYS A 173 -10.59 -8.02 -2.12
CA LYS A 173 -11.42 -8.33 -3.29
C LYS A 173 -11.78 -7.02 -4.02
N PRO A 174 -11.81 -7.00 -5.36
CA PRO A 174 -12.39 -5.87 -6.08
C PRO A 174 -13.83 -5.73 -5.61
N ALA A 175 -14.18 -4.60 -5.01
CA ALA A 175 -15.55 -4.36 -4.65
C ALA A 175 -16.22 -3.61 -5.77
N ALA A 176 -16.83 -4.36 -6.69
CA ALA A 176 -17.87 -3.80 -7.54
C ALA A 176 -18.88 -2.98 -6.69
N SER A 177 -19.15 -3.40 -5.45
CA SER A 177 -19.99 -2.67 -4.49
C SER A 177 -19.38 -1.37 -3.95
N MET A 178 -18.07 -1.26 -3.71
CA MET A 178 -17.46 0.02 -3.27
C MET A 178 -17.29 0.99 -4.42
N TYR A 179 -16.94 0.50 -5.61
CA TYR A 179 -16.93 1.32 -6.82
C TYR A 179 -18.33 1.89 -7.10
N LEU A 180 -19.37 1.05 -7.05
CA LEU A 180 -20.75 1.51 -7.20
C LEU A 180 -21.12 2.52 -6.10
N ALA A 181 -20.79 2.21 -4.85
CA ALA A 181 -21.03 3.07 -3.69
C ALA A 181 -20.39 4.46 -3.77
N LYS A 182 -19.18 4.54 -4.34
CA LYS A 182 -18.39 5.78 -4.39
C LYS A 182 -18.64 6.59 -5.65
N TYR A 183 -18.98 5.94 -6.77
CA TYR A 183 -18.98 6.58 -8.08
C TYR A 183 -20.28 6.48 -8.88
N VAL A 184 -21.28 5.68 -8.44
CA VAL A 184 -22.45 5.37 -9.28
C VAL A 184 -23.80 5.54 -8.57
N ILE A 185 -23.89 5.27 -7.26
CA ILE A 185 -25.17 5.32 -6.52
C ILE A 185 -25.05 6.17 -5.23
N PRO A 186 -26.13 6.83 -4.78
CA PRO A 186 -26.18 7.58 -3.50
C PRO A 186 -25.74 6.74 -2.29
N SER A 187 -25.24 7.37 -1.22
CA SER A 187 -24.68 6.70 -0.03
C SER A 187 -25.61 5.71 0.67
N GLU A 188 -26.94 5.93 0.64
CA GLU A 188 -27.90 4.96 1.18
C GLU A 188 -28.03 3.71 0.29
N GLU A 189 -27.96 3.87 -1.03
CA GLU A 189 -28.00 2.77 -2.00
C GLU A 189 -26.67 1.99 -2.02
N ALA A 190 -25.57 2.70 -1.79
CA ALA A 190 -24.24 2.15 -1.57
C ALA A 190 -24.20 1.16 -0.40
N GLU A 191 -24.76 1.54 0.75
CA GLU A 191 -24.86 0.67 1.93
C GLU A 191 -25.73 -0.57 1.67
N ALA A 192 -26.79 -0.44 0.88
CA ALA A 192 -27.63 -1.56 0.47
C ALA A 192 -26.91 -2.50 -0.53
N ALA A 193 -26.15 -1.95 -1.49
CA ALA A 193 -25.37 -2.73 -2.45
C ALA A 193 -24.17 -3.45 -1.81
N ALA A 194 -23.54 -2.85 -0.80
CA ALA A 194 -22.48 -3.48 0.00
C ALA A 194 -22.98 -4.73 0.74
N LYS A 195 -24.25 -4.73 1.17
CA LYS A 195 -24.91 -5.91 1.78
C LYS A 195 -25.25 -7.01 0.77
N ASN A 196 -25.40 -6.67 -0.51
CA ASN A 196 -25.81 -7.56 -1.60
C ASN A 196 -24.68 -7.84 -2.60
N GLY A 197 -23.41 -7.77 -2.18
CA GLY A 197 -22.25 -7.93 -3.05
C GLY A 197 -22.38 -9.16 -3.97
N PRO A 198 -21.75 -9.18 -5.17
CA PRO A 198 -21.92 -10.29 -6.11
C PRO A 198 -21.61 -11.61 -5.40
N GLY A 199 -22.49 -12.60 -5.56
CA GLY A 199 -22.45 -13.80 -4.73
C GLY A 199 -21.07 -14.46 -4.70
N ALA A 200 -20.81 -15.23 -3.64
CA ALA A 200 -19.56 -15.94 -3.36
C ALA A 200 -18.96 -16.67 -4.59
N GLU A 201 -19.79 -17.07 -5.55
CA GLU A 201 -19.43 -17.82 -6.75
C GLU A 201 -18.56 -17.05 -7.77
N VAL A 202 -18.67 -15.72 -7.91
CA VAL A 202 -17.87 -14.94 -8.87
C VAL A 202 -16.48 -14.57 -8.31
N TYR A 203 -16.34 -14.61 -6.98
CA TYR A 203 -15.18 -14.07 -6.26
C TYR A 203 -14.25 -15.12 -5.65
N ALA A 204 -14.71 -16.35 -5.48
CA ALA A 204 -13.92 -17.44 -4.90
C ALA A 204 -13.24 -18.33 -5.96
N THR A 205 -13.18 -17.91 -7.23
CA THR A 205 -12.52 -18.75 -8.24
C THR A 205 -11.01 -18.76 -8.01
N ALA A 206 -10.44 -19.95 -7.84
CA ALA A 206 -9.00 -20.15 -7.61
C ALA A 206 -8.13 -19.46 -8.68
N ALA A 207 -8.62 -19.35 -9.92
CA ALA A 207 -7.96 -18.65 -11.02
C ALA A 207 -7.82 -17.14 -10.77
N ARG A 208 -8.82 -16.50 -10.16
CA ARG A 208 -8.80 -15.05 -9.88
C ARG A 208 -7.90 -14.72 -8.69
N GLN A 209 -7.92 -15.55 -7.67
CA GLN A 209 -6.98 -15.46 -6.54
C GLN A 209 -5.53 -15.67 -7.01
N ALA A 210 -5.28 -16.65 -7.87
CA ALA A 210 -3.94 -16.87 -8.46
C ALA A 210 -3.48 -15.74 -9.39
N ALA A 211 -4.41 -15.00 -10.02
CA ALA A 211 -4.08 -13.88 -10.89
C ALA A 211 -3.67 -12.63 -10.11
N GLN A 212 -4.34 -12.34 -8.99
CA GLN A 212 -4.10 -11.14 -8.19
C GLN A 212 -2.92 -11.28 -7.21
N PHE A 213 -2.55 -12.52 -6.84
CA PHE A 213 -1.56 -12.80 -5.79
C PHE A 213 -0.43 -13.68 -6.31
N LYS A 214 0.68 -13.04 -6.65
CA LYS A 214 1.91 -13.73 -7.03
C LYS A 214 3.02 -13.35 -6.07
N ASN A 215 3.67 -14.37 -5.52
CA ASN A 215 4.89 -14.24 -4.72
C ASN A 215 4.76 -13.37 -3.44
N TRP A 216 3.59 -13.37 -2.77
CA TRP A 216 3.43 -12.68 -1.49
C TRP A 216 4.05 -13.47 -0.33
N GLN A 217 4.77 -12.78 0.55
CA GLN A 217 5.39 -13.37 1.74
C GLN A 217 5.05 -12.57 2.98
N VAL A 218 4.44 -13.22 3.98
CA VAL A 218 4.17 -12.61 5.29
C VAL A 218 4.75 -13.50 6.38
N HIS A 219 5.57 -12.90 7.23
CA HIS A 219 6.22 -13.61 8.33
C HIS A 219 5.60 -13.18 9.67
N HIS A 220 5.26 -14.17 10.51
CA HIS A 220 4.70 -13.99 11.86
C HIS A 220 3.33 -13.29 11.93
N ASN A 221 2.65 -13.12 10.79
CA ASN A 221 1.27 -12.64 10.70
C ASN A 221 0.50 -13.57 9.75
N PHE A 222 -0.83 -13.56 9.83
CA PHE A 222 -1.67 -14.31 8.90
C PHE A 222 -1.88 -13.50 7.61
N ILE A 223 -1.70 -14.14 6.45
CA ILE A 223 -2.25 -13.64 5.19
C ILE A 223 -3.70 -14.09 5.14
N ASP A 224 -4.63 -13.17 5.35
CA ASP A 224 -6.00 -13.44 4.93
C ASP A 224 -6.05 -13.22 3.41
N THR A 225 -6.07 -14.32 2.66
CA THR A 225 -6.46 -14.29 1.26
C THR A 225 -7.97 -14.21 1.21
N CYS A 226 -8.54 -13.02 1.45
CA CYS A 226 -9.92 -12.70 1.13
C CYS A 226 -10.90 -13.87 1.39
N GLY A 227 -11.07 -14.24 2.66
CA GLY A 227 -11.88 -15.37 3.13
C GLY A 227 -13.24 -15.62 2.47
N ASN A 228 -13.67 -16.87 2.65
CA ASN A 228 -15.06 -17.25 2.86
C ASN A 228 -15.67 -16.44 4.00
#